data_AF-A0A6N0X300-F1
#
_entry.id   AF-A0A6N0X300-F1
#
_cell.length_a   1.000
_cell.length_b   1.000
_cell.length_c   1.000
_cell.angle_alpha   90.00
_cell.angle_beta   90.00
_cell.angle_gamma   90.00
#
_symmetry.space_group_name_H-M   'P 1'
#
loop_
_entity.id
_entity.type
_entity.pdbx_description
1 polymer ?
#
loop_
_entity_poly.entity_id
_entity_poly.type
_entity_poly.pdbx_seq_one_letter_code
_entity_poly.pdbx_strand_id
1 'polypeptide(L)' 'MTWHVAIMYVVATVFALIGAGLLLALTRPSGPAKVYVFRMAGIMALAAGAVLAMSATAIWRGGLE' A
#
# COMPACT_ATOMS: atom_id res chain seq x y z
N MET A 1 17.58 8.70 -9.37
CA MET A 1 16.85 7.77 -8.49
C MET A 1 17.86 7.01 -7.65
N THR A 2 17.89 7.18 -6.33
CA THR A 2 18.80 6.44 -5.44
C THR A 2 18.23 5.03 -5.16
N TRP A 3 19.10 4.07 -4.83
CA TRP A 3 18.70 2.67 -4.57
C TRP A 3 17.63 2.55 -3.48
N HIS A 4 17.74 3.34 -2.42
CA HIS A 4 16.77 3.37 -1.32
C HIS A 4 15.37 3.82 -1.77
N VAL A 5 15.27 4.85 -2.63
CA VAL A 5 13.99 5.32 -3.18
C VAL A 5 13.34 4.24 -4.04
N ALA A 6 14.11 3.50 -4.83
CA ALA A 6 13.60 2.38 -5.61
C ALA A 6 13.00 1.29 -4.70
N ILE A 7 13.68 0.94 -3.61
CA ILE A 7 13.16 -0.03 -2.62
C ILE A 7 11.86 0.49 -1.99
N MET A 8 11.77 1.76 -1.62
CA MET A 8 10.55 2.34 -1.05
C MET A 8 9.36 2.22 -2.00
N TYR A 9 9.55 2.47 -3.30
CA TYR A 9 8.49 2.27 -4.28
C TYR A 9 8.09 0.80 -4.42
N VAL A 10 9.05 -0.13 -4.44
CA VAL A 10 8.75 -1.58 -4.47
C VAL A 10 7.90 -1.98 -3.27
N VAL A 11 8.30 -1.59 -2.06
CA VAL A 11 7.56 -1.88 -0.83
C VAL A 11 6.16 -1.24 -0.88
N ALA A 12 6.06 0.01 -1.35
CA ALA A 12 4.78 0.70 -1.50
C ALA A 12 3.85 -0.04 -2.47
N THR A 13 4.38 -0.53 -3.60
CA THR A 13 3.63 -1.33 -4.57
C THR A 13 3.17 -2.65 -3.96
N VAL A 14 4.01 -3.35 -3.20
CA VAL A 14 3.61 -4.60 -2.51
C VAL A 14 2.45 -4.33 -1.55
N PHE A 15 2.54 -3.28 -0.73
CA PHE A 15 1.46 -2.89 0.17
C PHE A 15 0.16 -2.52 -0.58
N ALA A 16 0.28 -1.78 -1.68
CA ALA A 16 -0.87 -1.41 -2.51
C ALA A 16 -1.54 -2.65 -3.13
N LEU A 17 -0.75 -3.60 -3.67
CA LEU A 17 -1.26 -4.84 -4.26
C LEU A 17 -1.93 -5.75 -3.22
N ILE A 18 -1.31 -5.92 -2.05
CA ILE A 18 -1.89 -6.71 -0.96
C ILE A 18 -3.17 -6.05 -0.44
N GLY A 19 -3.13 -4.74 -0.15
CA GLY A 19 -4.29 -3.98 0.33
C GLY A 19 -5.45 -4.03 -0.67
N ALA A 20 -5.18 -3.76 -1.94
CA ALA A 20 -6.17 -3.88 -3.00
C ALA A 20 -6.67 -5.30 -3.16
N GLY A 21 -5.80 -6.32 -3.10
CA GLY A 21 -6.18 -7.73 -3.19
C GLY A 21 -7.11 -8.16 -2.06
N LEU A 22 -6.85 -7.74 -0.82
CA LEU A 22 -7.72 -8.00 0.33
C LEU A 22 -9.10 -7.35 0.14
N LEU A 23 -9.14 -6.11 -0.34
CA LEU A 23 -10.40 -5.42 -0.61
C LEU A 23 -11.15 -6.01 -1.80
N LEU A 24 -10.46 -6.41 -2.86
CA LEU A 24 -11.05 -7.10 -4.01
C LEU A 24 -11.59 -8.46 -3.62
N ALA A 25 -10.98 -9.17 -2.68
CA ALA A 25 -11.50 -10.44 -2.18
C ALA A 25 -12.85 -10.29 -1.45
N LEU A 26 -13.19 -9.10 -0.95
CA LEU A 26 -14.50 -8.78 -0.36
C LEU A 26 -15.62 -8.68 -1.40
N THR A 27 -15.31 -8.63 -2.70
CA THR A 27 -16.33 -8.68 -3.76
C THR A 27 -17.07 -10.02 -3.80
N ARG A 28 -16.51 -11.05 -3.15
CA ARG A 28 -17.13 -12.39 -3.03
C ARG A 28 -17.80 -12.56 -1.66
N PRO A 29 -18.93 -13.29 -1.58
CA PRO A 29 -19.61 -13.58 -0.32
C PRO A 29 -18.64 -14.18 0.69
N SER A 30 -18.53 -13.55 1.86
CA SER A 30 -17.58 -13.91 2.91
C SER A 30 -18.24 -13.78 4.27
N GLY A 31 -17.84 -14.64 5.23
CA GLY A 31 -18.36 -14.58 6.59
C GLY A 31 -18.04 -13.26 7.31
N PRO A 32 -18.81 -12.89 8.36
CA PRO A 32 -18.70 -11.58 9.03
C PRO A 32 -17.29 -11.26 9.55
N ALA A 33 -16.61 -12.26 10.12
CA ALA A 33 -15.25 -12.10 10.65
C ALA A 33 -14.23 -11.76 9.54
N LYS A 34 -14.36 -12.42 8.38
CA LYS A 34 -13.47 -12.20 7.24
C LYS A 34 -13.64 -10.79 6.68
N VAL A 35 -14.88 -10.31 6.60
CA VAL A 35 -15.19 -8.97 6.09
C VAL A 35 -14.55 -7.89 6.95
N TYR A 36 -14.65 -8.02 8.27
CA TYR A 36 -14.04 -7.08 9.21
C TYR A 36 -12.51 -7.01 9.03
N VAL A 37 -11.83 -8.17 9.07
CA VAL A 37 -10.37 -8.23 8.97
C VAL A 37 -9.88 -7.72 7.62
N PHE A 38 -10.51 -8.12 6.52
CA PHE A 38 -10.09 -7.71 5.18
C PHE A 38 -10.31 -6.23 4.92
N ARG A 39 -11.36 -5.61 5.48
CA ARG A 39 -11.54 -4.15 5.42
C ARG A 39 -10.47 -3.42 6.21
N MET A 40 -10.25 -3.83 7.46
CA MET A 40 -9.29 -3.18 8.35
C MET A 40 -7.87 -3.30 7.80
N ALA A 41 -7.40 -4.54 7.56
CA ALA A 41 -6.06 -4.79 7.05
C ALA A 41 -5.89 -4.27 5.62
N GLY A 42 -6.92 -4.39 4.78
CA GLY A 42 -6.89 -3.90 3.40
C GLY A 42 -6.71 -2.38 3.34
N ILE A 43 -7.53 -1.62 4.07
CA ILE A 43 -7.43 -0.15 4.11
C ILE A 43 -6.10 0.28 4.73
N MET A 44 -5.69 -0.33 5.84
CA MET A 44 -4.42 -0.01 6.48
C MET A 44 -3.22 -0.27 5.56
N ALA A 45 -3.19 -1.40 4.87
CA ALA A 45 -2.12 -1.72 3.92
C ALA A 45 -2.09 -0.74 2.74
N LEU A 46 -3.26 -0.37 2.21
CA LEU A 46 -3.36 0.57 1.09
C LEU A 46 -2.93 1.99 1.50
N ALA A 47 -3.33 2.43 2.70
CA ALA A 47 -2.87 3.69 3.28
C ALA A 47 -1.35 3.70 3.50
N ALA A 48 -0.79 2.62 4.05
CA ALA A 48 0.65 2.49 4.24
C ALA A 48 1.42 2.57 2.90
N GLY A 49 0.95 1.86 1.87
CA GLY A 49 1.53 1.94 0.54
C GLY A 49 1.45 3.35 -0.07
N ALA A 50 0.30 4.01 0.03
CA ALA A 50 0.11 5.36 -0.48
C ALA A 50 1.01 6.39 0.22
N VAL A 51 1.07 6.36 1.55
CA VAL A 51 1.93 7.25 2.34
C VAL A 51 3.40 6.99 2.01
N LEU A 52 3.82 5.74 1.93
CA LEU A 52 5.20 5.39 1.59
C LEU A 52 5.58 5.87 0.17
N ALA A 53 4.69 5.73 -0.81
CA ALA A 53 4.91 6.24 -2.16
C ALA A 53 5.00 7.78 -2.18
N MET A 54 4.16 8.48 -1.41
CA MET A 54 4.25 9.94 -1.26
C MET A 54 5.59 10.36 -0.63
N SER A 55 6.02 9.67 0.44
CA SER A 55 7.32 9.92 1.09
C SER A 55 8.50 9.66 0.14
N ALA A 56 8.46 8.57 -0.64
CA ALA A 56 9.48 8.27 -1.63
C ALA A 56 9.56 9.36 -2.72
N THR A 57 8.39 9.85 -3.16
CA THR A 57 8.30 10.93 -4.14
C THR A 57 8.84 12.25 -3.59
N ALA A 58 8.53 12.57 -2.33
CA ALA A 58 9.05 13.75 -1.65
C ALA A 58 10.57 13.71 -1.51
N ILE A 59 11.15 12.56 -1.10
CA ILE A 59 12.61 12.37 -1.00
C ILE A 59 13.26 12.46 -2.38
N TRP A 60 12.65 11.84 -3.39
CA TRP A 60 13.18 11.92 -4.75
C TRP A 60 13.21 13.35 -5.28
N ARG A 61 12.14 14.13 -5.03
CA ARG A 61 12.04 15.51 -5.51
C ARG A 61 12.89 16.49 -4.70
N GLY A 62 12.99 16.32 -3.38
CA GLY A 62 13.88 17.13 -2.52
C GLY A 62 15.36 16.84 -2.74
N GLY A 63 15.72 15.68 -3.29
CA GLY A 63 17.09 15.42 -3.77
C GLY A 63 17.38 15.99 -5.17
N LEU A 64 16.42 16.67 -5.81
CA LEU A 64 16.63 17.44 -7.04
C LEU A 64 16.84 18.94 -6.77
N GLU A 65 16.73 19.37 -5.51
CA GLU A 65 17.09 20.71 -5.02
C GLU A 65 18.56 20.74 -4.59
#